data_AF-A0A1I1PQ62-F1
#
_entry.id   AF-A0A1I1PQ62-F1
#
_cell.length_a   1.000
_cell.length_b   1.000
_cell.length_c   1.000
_cell.angle_alpha   90.00
_cell.angle_beta   90.00
_cell.angle_gamma   90.00
#
_symmetry.space_group_name_H-M   'P 1'
#
loop_
_entity.id
_entity.type
_entity.pdbx_description
1 polymer ?
#
loop_
_entity_poly.entity_id
_entity_poly.type
_entity_poly.pdbx_seq_one_letter_code
_entity_poly.pdbx_strand_id
1 'polypeptide(L)'
;MQKGGDIFSLDQYYGQNSGLYESTAGYNELGNPVRNTLANGGGVILPGVNADGTPNTTRTPSPEVAGGIYGYTKNPQKAFIYDAGYIKLREASITYNFPSEMVSRMRLTGLKLSLVGSNLWIIHKNLPGADPESGLSSGNLSSGYSSGSLPTTRNIGCNLTLKF
;
A
#
# COMPACT_ATOMS: atom_id res chain seq x y z
N MET A 1 -14.18 0.64 -6.95
CA MET A 1 -13.16 1.66 -7.26
C MET A 1 -13.42 2.85 -6.36
N GLN A 2 -12.37 3.48 -5.84
CA GLN A 2 -12.48 4.73 -5.09
C GLN A 2 -11.62 5.77 -5.79
N LYS A 3 -12.14 7.00 -5.88
CA LYS A 3 -11.44 8.12 -6.50
C LYS A 3 -11.48 9.31 -5.55
N GLY A 4 -10.30 9.87 -5.29
CA GLY A 4 -10.13 11.00 -4.38
C GLY A 4 -10.19 10.61 -2.90
N GLY A 5 -10.10 11.65 -2.08
CA GLY A 5 -9.88 11.55 -0.64
C GLY A 5 -8.40 11.63 -0.32
N ASP A 6 -8.07 12.26 0.80
CA ASP A 6 -6.71 12.39 1.31
C ASP A 6 -6.55 11.44 2.51
N ILE A 7 -5.48 10.65 2.50
CA ILE A 7 -5.13 9.77 3.62
C ILE A 7 -3.75 10.13 4.15
N PHE A 8 -3.67 10.34 5.46
CA PHE A 8 -2.41 10.51 6.17
C PHE A 8 -1.85 9.12 6.52
N SER A 9 -0.65 8.82 6.03
CA SER A 9 0.01 7.53 6.28
C SER A 9 0.96 7.62 7.47
N LEU A 10 0.54 7.04 8.60
CA LEU A 10 1.40 6.90 9.78
C LEU A 10 2.53 5.89 9.55
N ASP A 11 2.31 4.91 8.68
CA ASP A 11 3.34 3.95 8.27
C ASP A 11 4.50 4.67 7.58
N GLN A 12 4.20 5.56 6.62
CA GLN A 12 5.22 6.39 5.99
C GLN A 12 5.83 7.40 6.97
N TYR A 13 5.00 8.00 7.84
CA TYR A 13 5.43 8.98 8.85
C TYR A 13 6.51 8.43 9.80
N TYR A 14 6.25 7.26 10.38
CA TYR A 14 7.16 6.62 11.33
C TYR A 14 8.19 5.73 10.65
N GLY A 15 7.83 4.99 9.61
CA GLY A 15 8.72 4.06 8.93
C GLY A 15 9.86 4.75 8.19
N GLN A 16 9.63 5.96 7.66
CA GLN A 16 10.74 6.76 7.12
C GLN A 16 11.65 7.26 8.24
N ASN A 17 11.09 7.65 9.40
CA ASN A 17 11.88 8.09 10.54
C ASN A 17 12.72 6.95 11.14
N SER A 18 12.19 5.73 11.21
CA SER A 18 12.93 4.57 11.73
C SER A 18 13.91 3.96 10.74
N GLY A 19 13.94 4.42 9.49
CA GLY A 19 14.88 3.90 8.49
C GLY A 19 14.46 2.58 7.83
N LEU A 20 13.16 2.24 7.87
CA LEU A 20 12.64 0.95 7.37
C LEU A 20 12.48 0.88 5.85
N TYR A 21 12.22 2.02 5.20
CA TYR A 21 11.96 2.05 3.76
C TYR A 21 13.23 2.17 2.93
N GLU A 22 13.19 1.66 1.71
CA GLU A 22 14.32 1.73 0.77
C GLU A 22 14.79 3.17 0.53
N SER A 23 13.88 4.14 0.47
CA SER A 23 14.23 5.57 0.31
C SER A 23 15.14 6.10 1.42
N THR A 24 15.16 5.45 2.59
CA THR A 24 15.96 5.86 3.76
C THR A 24 17.16 4.96 3.99
N ALA A 25 17.35 3.91 3.17
CA ALA A 25 18.42 2.92 3.30
C ALA A 25 19.14 2.57 1.98
N GLY A 26 18.71 3.15 0.85
CA GLY A 26 19.26 2.89 -0.49
C GLY A 26 20.61 3.56 -0.75
N TYR A 27 20.94 3.72 -2.03
CA TYR A 27 22.16 4.39 -2.49
C TYR A 27 21.86 5.81 -2.95
N ASN A 28 22.82 6.73 -2.72
CA ASN A 28 22.76 8.09 -3.21
C ASN A 28 23.29 8.21 -4.65
N GLU A 29 23.30 9.43 -5.19
CA GLU A 29 23.77 9.75 -6.53
C GLU A 29 25.25 9.40 -6.78
N LEU A 30 26.03 9.16 -5.71
CA LEU A 30 27.42 8.75 -5.77
C LEU A 30 27.61 7.22 -5.74
N GLY A 31 26.52 6.46 -5.61
CA GLY A 31 26.58 5.00 -5.44
C GLY A 31 26.94 4.56 -4.02
N ASN A 32 26.92 5.46 -3.03
CA ASN A 32 27.19 5.14 -1.62
C ASN A 32 25.88 4.97 -0.84
N PRO A 33 25.83 4.11 0.19
CA PRO A 33 24.67 4.01 1.07
C PRO A 33 24.30 5.38 1.67
N VAL A 34 23.02 5.75 1.57
CA VAL A 34 22.53 7.07 2.03
C VAL A 34 22.77 7.29 3.52
N ARG A 35 22.84 6.23 4.33
CA ARG A 35 23.06 6.29 5.80
C ARG A 35 24.53 6.26 6.22
N ASN A 36 25.47 6.25 5.30
CA ASN A 36 26.87 6.44 5.68
C ASN A 36 27.04 7.86 6.26
N THR A 37 28.05 8.06 7.10
CA THR A 37 28.44 9.41 7.52
C THR A 37 28.78 10.26 6.29
N LEU A 38 28.65 11.59 6.42
CA LEU A 38 29.02 12.50 5.33
C LEU A 38 30.49 12.31 4.89
N ALA A 39 31.39 11.99 5.82
CA ALA A 39 32.80 11.70 5.53
C ALA A 39 32.97 10.45 4.65
N ASN A 40 32.06 9.48 4.77
CA ASN A 40 32.05 8.24 3.98
C ASN A 40 31.09 8.33 2.78
N GLY A 41 30.84 9.55 2.30
CA GLY A 41 30.07 9.82 1.09
C GLY A 41 28.58 9.53 1.20
N GLY A 42 28.02 9.44 2.41
CA GLY A 42 26.57 9.28 2.61
C GLY A 42 25.79 10.59 2.54
N GLY A 43 24.52 10.53 2.95
CA GLY A 43 23.55 11.59 2.77
C GLY A 43 23.03 11.71 1.34
N VAL A 44 21.99 12.51 1.17
CA VAL A 44 21.39 12.83 -0.14
C VAL A 44 21.17 14.33 -0.26
N ILE A 45 21.18 14.83 -1.50
CA ILE A 45 20.76 16.20 -1.79
C ILE A 45 19.26 16.17 -2.08
N LEU A 46 18.48 16.81 -1.21
CA LEU A 46 17.03 16.90 -1.41
C LEU A 46 16.69 17.95 -2.48
N PRO A 47 15.72 17.67 -3.36
CA PRO A 47 15.28 18.64 -4.36
C PRO A 47 14.68 19.85 -3.66
N GLY A 48 15.13 21.05 -4.04
CA GLY A 48 14.70 22.30 -3.45
C GLY A 48 15.50 23.47 -3.98
N VAL A 49 15.10 24.68 -3.60
CA VAL A 49 15.80 25.92 -3.90
C VAL A 49 16.15 26.67 -2.62
N ASN A 50 17.26 27.39 -2.63
CA ASN A 50 17.63 28.31 -1.57
C ASN A 50 16.75 29.57 -1.62
N ALA A 51 16.86 30.43 -0.60
CA ALA A 51 16.08 31.68 -0.53
C ALA A 51 16.32 32.64 -1.72
N ASP A 52 17.47 32.51 -2.39
CA ASP A 52 17.85 33.27 -3.58
C ASP A 52 17.38 32.63 -4.91
N GLY A 53 16.69 31.49 -4.84
CA GLY A 53 16.19 30.74 -6.00
C GLY A 53 17.21 29.79 -6.65
N THR A 54 18.44 29.72 -6.14
CA THR A 54 19.43 28.75 -6.66
C THR A 54 19.10 27.32 -6.23
N PRO A 55 19.46 26.29 -7.02
CA PRO A 55 19.26 24.89 -6.63
C PRO A 55 19.97 24.55 -5.32
N ASN A 56 19.32 23.77 -4.45
CA ASN A 56 19.95 23.24 -3.26
C ASN A 56 21.06 22.24 -3.62
N THR A 57 22.27 22.47 -3.09
CA THR A 57 23.42 21.57 -3.23
C THR A 57 23.88 20.99 -1.89
N THR A 58 23.15 21.27 -0.81
CA THR A 58 23.51 20.84 0.55
C THR A 58 22.99 19.42 0.81
N ARG A 59 23.88 18.53 1.27
CA ARG A 59 23.51 17.17 1.70
C ARG A 59 22.83 17.17 3.06
N THR A 60 21.93 16.22 3.28
CA THR A 60 21.25 16.04 4.57
C THR A 60 22.26 15.81 5.71
N PRO A 61 22.19 16.57 6.82
CA PRO A 61 23.10 16.41 7.94
C PRO A 61 22.77 15.17 8.77
N SER A 62 23.79 14.53 9.35
CA SER A 62 23.70 13.31 10.17
C SER A 62 22.84 12.19 9.54
N PRO A 63 23.07 11.82 8.28
CA PRO A 63 22.28 10.82 7.58
C PRO A 63 22.37 9.41 8.19
N GLU A 64 23.41 9.15 9.00
CA GLU A 64 23.59 7.91 9.76
C GLU A 64 22.62 7.74 10.94
N VAL A 65 21.97 8.82 11.36
CA VAL A 65 21.02 8.82 12.48
C VAL A 65 19.60 8.52 11.96
N ALA A 66 18.84 7.71 12.69
CA ALA A 66 17.42 7.48 12.39
C ALA A 66 16.65 8.81 12.40
N GLY A 67 15.87 9.06 11.35
CA GLY A 67 15.22 10.35 11.14
C GLY A 67 16.17 11.45 10.69
N GLY A 68 17.42 11.14 10.33
CA GLY A 68 18.40 12.12 9.84
C GLY A 68 18.09 12.63 8.43
N ILE A 69 17.46 11.78 7.60
CA ILE A 69 17.19 12.06 6.18
C ILE A 69 15.70 12.35 5.94
N TYR A 70 14.81 11.45 6.39
CA TYR A 70 13.37 11.50 6.17
C TYR A 70 12.60 11.12 7.43
N GLY A 71 11.29 11.32 7.40
CA GLY A 71 10.37 10.99 8.48
C GLY A 71 9.84 12.21 9.20
N TYR A 72 9.02 11.98 10.22
CA TYR A 72 8.24 13.06 10.83
C TYR A 72 9.03 14.21 11.44
N THR A 73 10.29 13.97 11.81
CA THR A 73 11.18 14.99 12.37
C THR A 73 11.78 15.90 11.31
N LYS A 74 11.78 15.50 10.03
CA LYS A 74 12.43 16.22 8.92
C LYS A 74 11.44 16.67 7.84
N ASN A 75 10.45 15.83 7.53
CA ASN A 75 9.48 16.13 6.49
C ASN A 75 8.26 16.88 7.03
N PRO A 76 7.70 17.82 6.26
CA PRO A 76 6.42 18.43 6.61
C PRO A 76 5.31 17.38 6.58
N GLN A 77 4.28 17.57 7.40
CA GLN A 77 3.13 16.66 7.48
C GLN A 77 2.48 16.39 6.11
N LYS A 78 2.49 17.39 5.20
CA LYS A 78 1.96 17.25 3.83
C LYS A 78 2.66 16.15 3.01
N ALA A 79 3.92 15.83 3.30
CA ALA A 79 4.67 14.77 2.62
C ALA A 79 4.12 13.36 2.92
N PHE A 80 3.26 13.22 3.92
CA PHE A 80 2.66 11.96 4.33
C PHE A 80 1.16 11.86 3.99
N ILE A 81 0.65 12.85 3.26
CA ILE A 81 -0.72 12.85 2.74
C ILE A 81 -0.69 12.28 1.32
N TYR A 82 -1.40 11.19 1.11
CA TYR A 82 -1.52 10.49 -0.18
C TYR A 82 -2.97 10.52 -0.65
N ASP A 83 -3.17 10.41 -1.97
CA ASP A 83 -4.50 10.19 -2.53
C ASP A 83 -4.99 8.78 -2.14
N ALA A 84 -6.22 8.70 -1.61
CA ALA A 84 -6.86 7.45 -1.18
C ALA A 84 -7.48 6.67 -2.35
N GLY A 85 -7.21 7.06 -3.60
CA GLY A 85 -7.72 6.42 -4.79
C GLY A 85 -7.09 5.05 -5.06
N TYR A 86 -7.95 4.10 -5.46
CA TYR A 86 -7.52 2.76 -5.86
C TYR A 86 -8.52 2.08 -6.80
N ILE A 87 -7.98 1.14 -7.57
CA ILE A 87 -8.74 0.22 -8.41
C ILE A 87 -8.44 -1.20 -7.93
N LYS A 88 -9.49 -1.90 -7.50
CA LYS A 88 -9.39 -3.25 -6.92
C LYS A 88 -10.51 -4.15 -7.48
N LEU A 89 -10.15 -5.36 -7.87
CA LEU A 89 -11.07 -6.45 -8.11
C LEU A 89 -11.46 -7.07 -6.76
N ARG A 90 -12.56 -6.56 -6.20
CA ARG A 90 -13.05 -6.95 -4.88
C ARG A 90 -13.66 -8.34 -4.87
N GLU A 91 -14.55 -8.65 -5.81
CA GLU A 91 -15.25 -9.93 -5.85
C GLU A 91 -15.35 -10.42 -7.30
N ALA A 92 -15.17 -11.72 -7.50
CA ALA A 92 -15.51 -12.39 -8.74
C ALA A 92 -16.09 -13.76 -8.44
N SER A 93 -17.08 -14.19 -9.23
CA SER A 93 -17.62 -15.54 -9.14
C SER A 93 -17.85 -16.13 -10.52
N ILE A 94 -17.47 -17.39 -10.67
CA ILE A 94 -17.73 -18.19 -11.87
C ILE A 94 -18.55 -19.38 -11.42
N THR A 95 -19.75 -19.52 -11.98
CA THR A 95 -20.66 -20.62 -11.65
C THR A 95 -20.93 -21.47 -12.88
N TYR A 96 -20.69 -22.77 -12.75
CA TYR A 96 -21.06 -23.79 -13.72
C TYR A 96 -22.34 -24.48 -13.28
N ASN A 97 -23.38 -24.40 -14.12
CA ASN A 97 -24.63 -25.13 -13.92
C ASN A 97 -24.56 -26.41 -14.75
N PHE A 98 -24.73 -27.56 -14.10
CA PHE A 98 -24.67 -28.84 -14.79
C PHE A 98 -25.95 -29.07 -15.61
N PRO A 99 -25.88 -29.74 -16.78
CA PRO A 99 -27.04 -30.05 -17.59
C PRO A 99 -28.07 -30.91 -16.84
N SER A 100 -29.36 -30.62 -17.01
CA SER A 100 -30.46 -31.30 -16.32
C SER A 100 -30.45 -32.82 -16.52
N GLU A 101 -30.06 -33.30 -17.70
CA GLU A 101 -29.96 -34.73 -18.02
C GLU A 101 -28.92 -35.46 -17.15
N MET A 102 -27.81 -34.80 -16.83
CA MET A 102 -26.76 -35.39 -15.98
C MET A 102 -27.18 -35.37 -14.51
N VAL A 103 -27.85 -34.30 -14.10
CA VAL A 103 -28.34 -34.10 -12.74
C VAL A 103 -29.48 -35.05 -12.39
N SER A 104 -30.42 -35.29 -13.33
CA SER A 104 -31.54 -36.21 -13.13
C SER A 104 -31.09 -37.68 -13.01
N ARG A 105 -30.03 -38.08 -13.72
CA ARG A 105 -29.39 -39.41 -13.55
C ARG A 105 -28.86 -39.61 -12.13
N MET A 106 -28.44 -38.54 -11.47
CA MET A 106 -27.97 -38.55 -10.08
C MET A 106 -29.10 -38.43 -9.05
N ARG A 107 -30.38 -38.44 -9.48
CA ARG A 107 -31.57 -38.23 -8.63
C ARG A 107 -31.56 -36.89 -7.90
N LEU A 108 -31.02 -35.86 -8.55
CA LEU A 108 -31.00 -34.49 -8.04
C LEU A 108 -31.91 -33.61 -8.91
N THR A 109 -32.40 -32.53 -8.34
CA THR A 109 -33.14 -31.46 -9.04
C THR A 109 -32.22 -30.33 -9.51
N GLY A 110 -31.00 -30.25 -8.99
CA GLY A 110 -30.01 -29.25 -9.37
C GLY A 110 -28.60 -29.55 -8.86
N LEU A 111 -27.60 -29.28 -9.69
CA LEU A 111 -26.18 -29.32 -9.32
C LEU A 111 -25.50 -28.05 -9.84
N LYS A 112 -24.79 -27.34 -8.95
CA LYS A 112 -24.03 -26.13 -9.32
C LYS A 112 -22.67 -26.14 -8.64
N LEU A 113 -21.64 -25.81 -9.39
CA LEU A 113 -20.28 -25.60 -8.88
C LEU A 113 -19.92 -24.12 -9.07
N SER A 114 -19.57 -23.43 -8.00
CA SER A 114 -19.22 -22.02 -8.01
C SER A 114 -17.82 -21.82 -7.44
N LEU A 115 -16.95 -21.17 -8.20
CA LEU A 115 -15.69 -20.63 -7.70
C LEU A 115 -15.94 -19.16 -7.34
N VAL A 116 -15.76 -18.81 -6.08
CA VAL A 116 -15.94 -17.45 -5.55
C VAL A 116 -14.61 -16.93 -5.03
N GLY A 117 -14.33 -15.65 -5.25
CA GLY A 117 -13.12 -15.04 -4.71
C GLY A 117 -13.39 -13.63 -4.22
N SER A 118 -12.72 -13.24 -3.14
CA SER A 118 -12.74 -11.88 -2.60
C SER A 118 -11.33 -11.33 -2.38
N ASN A 119 -11.19 -10.00 -2.51
CA ASN A 119 -9.92 -9.27 -2.49
C ASN A 119 -8.89 -9.85 -3.49
N LEU A 120 -9.34 -10.14 -4.70
CA LEU A 120 -8.54 -10.87 -5.68
C LEU A 120 -7.31 -10.08 -6.13
N TRP A 121 -7.47 -8.80 -6.44
CA TRP A 121 -6.37 -8.05 -7.01
C TRP A 121 -6.51 -6.53 -6.82
N ILE A 122 -5.44 -5.88 -6.34
CA ILE A 122 -5.28 -4.42 -6.39
C ILE A 122 -4.56 -4.09 -7.70
N ILE A 123 -5.29 -3.48 -8.63
CA ILE A 123 -4.80 -3.13 -9.96
C ILE A 123 -3.99 -1.83 -9.90
N HIS A 124 -4.45 -0.89 -9.09
CA HIS A 124 -3.80 0.41 -8.91
C HIS A 124 -4.08 0.95 -7.51
N LYS A 125 -3.08 1.59 -6.89
CA LYS A 125 -3.19 2.31 -5.63
C LYS A 125 -2.20 3.46 -5.58
N ASN A 126 -2.59 4.57 -4.97
CA ASN A 126 -1.74 5.74 -4.78
C ASN A 126 -0.99 5.72 -3.43
N LEU A 127 -1.44 4.91 -2.48
CA LEU A 127 -0.78 4.71 -1.19
C LEU A 127 0.34 3.64 -1.30
N PRO A 128 1.62 3.99 -1.07
CA PRO A 128 2.72 3.03 -1.06
C PRO A 128 2.65 2.12 0.16
N GLY A 129 3.03 0.84 0.00
CA GLY A 129 3.20 -0.11 1.10
C GLY A 129 1.91 -0.67 1.72
N ALA A 130 0.84 0.13 1.84
CA ALA A 130 -0.42 -0.27 2.48
C ALA A 130 -1.59 -0.40 1.48
N ASP A 131 -2.65 -1.13 1.86
CA ASP A 131 -3.93 -1.09 1.14
C ASP A 131 -4.73 0.12 1.63
N PRO A 132 -5.12 1.07 0.76
CA PRO A 132 -5.85 2.30 1.14
C PRO A 132 -7.24 2.04 1.74
N GLU A 133 -7.75 0.81 1.69
CA GLU A 133 -8.95 0.40 2.42
C GLU A 133 -8.70 0.16 3.92
N SER A 134 -7.44 0.23 4.37
CA SER A 134 -7.06 -0.06 5.74
C SER A 134 -7.05 1.21 6.58
N GLY A 135 -8.02 1.32 7.49
CA GLY A 135 -8.16 2.43 8.43
C GLY A 135 -7.87 2.04 9.88
N LEU A 136 -7.60 3.05 10.71
CA LEU A 136 -7.32 2.91 12.15
C LEU A 136 -8.52 2.43 13.00
N SER A 137 -9.74 2.53 12.49
CA SER A 137 -10.98 2.31 13.25
C SER A 137 -12.13 1.90 12.31
N SER A 138 -13.33 1.73 12.84
CA SER A 138 -14.55 1.48 12.06
C SER A 138 -15.34 2.77 11.80
N GLY A 139 -16.07 2.81 10.68
CA GLY A 139 -16.94 3.93 10.32
C GLY A 139 -16.20 5.16 9.76
N ASN A 140 -16.90 6.28 9.65
CA ASN A 140 -16.38 7.50 9.00
C ASN A 140 -15.17 8.11 9.73
N LEU A 141 -14.99 7.81 11.02
CA LEU A 141 -13.89 8.34 11.85
C LEU A 141 -12.54 7.71 11.53
N SER A 142 -12.49 6.58 10.81
CA SER A 142 -11.24 5.98 10.35
C SER A 142 -10.81 6.44 8.96
N SER A 143 -11.67 7.19 8.28
CA SER A 143 -11.36 7.74 6.96
C SER A 143 -10.35 8.87 7.12
N GLY A 144 -9.20 8.74 6.46
CA GLY A 144 -8.16 9.77 6.44
C GLY A 144 -6.89 9.43 7.23
N TYR A 145 -6.83 8.28 7.92
CA TYR A 145 -5.60 7.78 8.54
C TYR A 145 -5.35 6.31 8.22
N SER A 146 -4.14 5.99 7.77
CA SER A 146 -3.65 4.62 7.62
C SER A 146 -2.52 4.36 8.61
N SER A 147 -2.62 3.28 9.38
CA SER A 147 -1.64 2.93 10.42
C SER A 147 -1.62 1.44 10.68
N GLY A 148 -0.43 0.85 10.66
CA GLY A 148 -0.12 -0.49 11.16
C GLY A 148 -1.02 -1.59 10.62
N SER A 149 -1.61 -1.39 9.45
CA SER A 149 -2.62 -2.30 8.95
C SER A 149 -1.96 -3.53 8.35
N LEU A 150 -2.44 -4.69 8.76
CA LEU A 150 -1.94 -5.95 8.21
C LEU A 150 -2.29 -6.04 6.72
N PRO A 151 -1.45 -6.72 5.91
CA PRO A 151 -1.75 -6.96 4.51
C PRO A 151 -3.13 -7.61 4.35
N THR A 152 -3.97 -7.08 3.47
CA THR A 152 -5.27 -7.67 3.18
C THR A 152 -5.11 -9.05 2.57
N THR A 153 -5.93 -10.01 3.01
CA THR A 153 -5.89 -11.38 2.50
C THR A 153 -6.67 -11.51 1.19
N ARG A 154 -6.11 -12.27 0.24
CA ARG A 154 -6.81 -12.76 -0.95
C ARG A 154 -7.52 -14.06 -0.59
N ASN A 155 -8.84 -14.11 -0.76
CA ASN A 155 -9.63 -15.30 -0.49
C ASN A 155 -10.16 -15.91 -1.78
N ILE A 156 -10.00 -17.22 -1.93
CA ILE A 156 -10.56 -18.01 -3.03
C ILE A 156 -11.26 -19.21 -2.39
N GLY A 157 -12.52 -19.43 -2.76
CA GLY A 157 -13.37 -20.47 -2.22
C GLY A 157 -14.14 -21.20 -3.31
N CYS A 158 -14.50 -22.45 -3.04
CA CYS A 158 -15.31 -23.27 -3.91
C CYS A 158 -16.61 -23.63 -3.19
N ASN A 159 -17.74 -23.53 -3.88
CA ASN A 159 -19.06 -23.88 -3.38
C ASN A 159 -19.72 -24.90 -4.32
N LEU A 160 -20.13 -26.04 -3.76
CA LEU A 160 -20.91 -27.06 -4.44
C LEU A 160 -22.33 -27.06 -3.87
N THR A 161 -23.32 -26.77 -4.70
CA THR A 161 -24.73 -26.78 -4.31
C THR A 161 -25.45 -27.97 -4.94
N LEU A 162 -26.07 -28.78 -4.08
CA LEU A 162 -26.91 -29.93 -4.43
C LEU A 162 -28.36 -29.59 -4.08
N LYS A 163 -29.27 -29.84 -5.02
CA LYS A 163 -30.72 -29.78 -4.77
C LYS A 163 -31.31 -31.15 -4.99
N PHE A 164 -32.09 -31.62 -4.01
CA PHE A 164 -32.77 -32.91 -4.02
C PHE A 164 -34.18 -32.80 -4.60
#